data_AF-A0A524ETI7-F1
#
_entry.id   AF-A0A524ETI7-F1
#
_cell.length_a   1.000
_cell.length_b   1.000
_cell.length_c   1.000
_cell.angle_alpha   90.00
_cell.angle_beta   90.00
_cell.angle_gamma   90.00
#
_symmetry.space_group_name_H-M   'P 1'
#
loop_
_entity.id
_entity.type
_entity.pdbx_description
1 polymer ?
#
loop_
_entity_poly.entity_id
_entity_poly.type
_entity_poly.pdbx_seq_one_letter_code
_entity_poly.pdbx_strand_id
1 'polypeptide(L)'
;MTNIGLLEDVSVGKTSILRLFVKYLSKGDIEKVEGGKKCTPIKTDFSGEATVPGGEKEDSLDEKETKTIHPNRVVFREDDSGKAHTIFAPGGD
;
A
#
# COMPACT_ATOMS: atom_id res chain seq x y z
N MET A 1 -5.43 6.69 -16.60
CA MET A 1 -4.76 6.73 -15.30
C MET A 1 -5.85 6.75 -14.25
N THR A 2 -5.76 5.93 -13.20
CA THR A 2 -6.73 5.92 -12.10
C THR A 2 -6.00 6.24 -10.80
N ASN A 3 -6.57 7.14 -10.00
CA ASN A 3 -6.05 7.49 -8.69
C ASN A 3 -7.09 7.08 -7.64
N ILE A 4 -6.66 6.27 -6.68
CA ILE A 4 -7.51 5.72 -5.62
C ILE A 4 -6.99 6.23 -4.28
N GLY A 5 -7.84 6.95 -3.54
CA GLY A 5 -7.53 7.39 -2.18
C GLY A 5 -8.18 6.46 -1.15
N LEU A 6 -7.40 5.97 -0.20
CA LEU A 6 -7.91 5.28 0.99
C LEU A 6 -8.08 6.31 2.10
N LEU A 7 -9.31 6.71 2.42
CA LEU A 7 -9.61 7.77 3.39
C LEU A 7 -10.28 7.17 4.62
N GLU A 8 -9.73 7.42 5.82
CA GLU A 8 -10.26 7.02 7.13
C GLU A 8 -9.43 7.67 8.25
N ASP A 9 -9.80 7.42 9.50
CA ASP A 9 -9.06 7.80 10.72
C ASP A 9 -7.60 7.28 10.76
N VAL A 10 -6.80 7.90 11.62
CA VAL A 10 -5.42 7.46 11.89
C VAL A 10 -5.41 6.03 12.45
N SER A 11 -4.41 5.23 12.04
CA SER A 11 -4.17 3.87 12.56
C SER A 11 -5.24 2.79 12.27
N VAL A 12 -6.14 2.99 11.29
CA VAL A 12 -7.09 1.94 10.85
C VAL A 12 -6.51 0.90 9.87
N GLY A 13 -5.20 0.91 9.62
CA GLY A 13 -4.55 -0.08 8.75
C GLY A 13 -4.51 0.24 7.25
N LYS A 14 -4.80 1.49 6.83
CA LYS A 14 -4.68 1.93 5.41
C LYS A 14 -3.32 1.58 4.79
N THR A 15 -2.27 1.79 5.57
CA THR A 15 -0.89 1.49 5.18
C THR A 15 -0.63 -0.01 5.07
N SER A 16 -1.19 -0.80 5.99
CA SER A 16 -1.14 -2.27 5.94
C SER A 16 -1.81 -2.80 4.67
N ILE A 17 -2.95 -2.21 4.26
CA ILE A 17 -3.62 -2.54 3.00
C ILE A 17 -2.73 -2.25 1.79
N LEU A 18 -2.05 -1.09 1.75
CA LEU A 18 -1.11 -0.78 0.68
C LEU A 18 0.05 -1.79 0.60
N ARG A 19 0.62 -2.18 1.75
CA ARG A 19 1.68 -3.21 1.82
C ARG A 19 1.18 -4.58 1.34
N LEU A 20 -0.03 -4.97 1.76
CA LEU A 20 -0.68 -6.20 1.30
C LEU A 20 -0.92 -6.17 -0.21
N PHE A 21 -1.35 -5.04 -0.75
CA PHE A 21 -1.55 -4.87 -2.20
C PHE A 21 -0.25 -5.02 -2.97
N VAL A 22 0.87 -4.44 -2.50
CA VAL A 22 2.18 -4.65 -3.11
C VAL A 22 2.59 -6.13 -3.06
N LYS A 23 2.42 -6.80 -1.90
CA LYS A 23 2.69 -8.25 -1.77
C LYS A 23 1.82 -9.07 -2.74
N TYR A 24 0.55 -8.70 -2.89
CA TYR A 24 -0.40 -9.33 -3.80
C TYR A 24 0.00 -9.20 -5.28
N LEU A 25 0.41 -7.99 -5.70
CA LEU A 25 0.94 -7.76 -7.05
C LEU A 25 2.22 -8.56 -7.31
N SER A 26 3.18 -8.53 -6.37
CA SER A 26 4.47 -9.23 -6.51
C SER A 26 4.34 -10.76 -6.56
N LYS A 27 3.29 -11.33 -5.95
CA LYS A 27 3.00 -12.77 -6.02
C LYS A 27 2.30 -13.17 -7.32
N GLY A 28 1.83 -12.22 -8.14
CA GLY A 28 1.03 -12.50 -9.32
C GLY A 28 -0.39 -13.00 -9.01
N ASP A 29 -0.84 -12.87 -7.77
CA ASP A 29 -2.16 -13.36 -7.36
C ASP A 29 -3.32 -12.58 -8.02
N ILE A 30 -3.03 -11.41 -8.61
CA ILE A 30 -3.97 -10.62 -9.42
C ILE A 30 -4.47 -11.34 -10.66
N GLU A 31 -3.66 -12.22 -11.25
CA GLU A 31 -4.02 -12.98 -12.46
C GLU A 31 -5.04 -14.09 -12.16
N LYS A 32 -5.27 -14.41 -10.89
CA LYS A 32 -6.24 -15.41 -10.44
C LYS A 32 -7.64 -14.84 -10.21
N VAL A 33 -7.79 -13.52 -10.25
CA VAL A 33 -9.08 -12.83 -10.05
C VAL A 33 -9.74 -12.61 -11.41
N GLU A 34 -11.05 -12.86 -11.48
CA GLU A 34 -11.83 -12.62 -12.69
C GLU A 34 -11.75 -11.14 -13.11
N GLY A 35 -11.30 -10.88 -14.34
CA GLY A 35 -11.03 -9.52 -14.84
C GLY A 35 -9.74 -8.88 -14.30
N GLY A 36 -8.96 -9.61 -13.49
CA GLY A 36 -7.67 -9.18 -12.98
C GLY A 36 -6.62 -9.07 -14.09
N LYS A 37 -5.88 -7.97 -14.09
CA LYS A 37 -4.79 -7.73 -15.04
C LYS A 37 -3.45 -7.83 -14.34
N LYS A 38 -2.47 -8.43 -15.01
CA LYS A 38 -1.09 -8.41 -14.55
C LYS A 38 -0.60 -6.97 -14.44
N CYS A 39 -0.16 -6.61 -13.23
CA CYS A 39 0.28 -5.28 -12.90
C CYS A 39 1.61 -5.33 -12.16
N THR A 40 2.53 -4.45 -12.52
CA THR A 40 3.85 -4.34 -11.89
C THR A 40 3.93 -3.08 -11.02
N PRO A 41 4.36 -3.18 -9.75
CA PRO A 41 4.63 -2.01 -8.92
C PRO A 41 5.82 -1.22 -9.47
N ILE A 42 5.63 0.09 -9.67
CA ILE A 42 6.64 1.01 -10.24
C ILE A 42 7.30 1.84 -9.15
N LYS A 43 6.52 2.28 -8.16
CA LYS A 43 7.04 3.08 -7.05
C LYS A 43 6.22 2.80 -5.80
N THR A 44 6.92 2.50 -4.71
CA THR A 44 6.34 2.36 -3.37
C THR A 44 6.96 3.40 -2.46
N ASP A 45 6.13 4.21 -1.82
CA ASP A 45 6.56 5.30 -0.95
C ASP A 45 5.82 5.13 0.38
N PHE A 46 6.51 4.50 1.33
CA PHE A 46 6.04 4.28 2.71
C PHE A 46 6.76 5.19 3.70
N SER A 47 7.44 6.24 3.20
CA SER A 47 8.22 7.18 4.02
C SER A 47 7.38 7.99 5.01
N GLY A 48 6.05 7.96 4.86
CA GLY A 48 5.12 8.52 5.82
C GLY A 48 4.91 7.67 7.06
N GLU A 49 5.51 6.49 7.19
CA GLU A 49 5.42 5.68 8.40
C GLU A 49 6.44 6.11 9.46
N ALA A 50 5.96 6.50 10.63
CA ALA A 50 6.75 6.59 11.84
C ALA A 50 6.38 5.40 12.75
N THR A 51 7.35 4.57 13.10
CA THR A 51 7.17 3.55 14.13
C THR A 51 6.95 4.23 15.49
N VAL A 52 5.89 3.84 16.20
CA VAL A 52 5.65 4.35 17.56
C VAL A 52 6.66 3.67 18.48
N PRO A 53 7.55 4.40 19.17
CA PRO A 53 8.46 3.80 20.13
C PRO A 53 7.66 3.34 21.35
N GLY A 54 7.60 2.02 21.60
CA GLY A 54 6.95 1.44 22.79
C GLY A 54 6.13 0.15 22.59
N GLY A 55 5.98 -0.36 21.36
CA GLY A 55 5.23 -1.61 21.12
C GLY A 55 6.00 -2.86 21.52
N GLU A 56 5.39 -3.75 22.32
CA GLU A 56 5.96 -5.02 22.81
C GLU A 56 6.15 -6.12 21.73
N LYS A 57 5.88 -5.83 20.45
CA LYS A 57 5.87 -6.83 19.37
C LYS A 57 7.10 -6.73 18.48
N GLU A 58 7.72 -7.88 18.22
CA GLU A 58 8.91 -8.02 17.36
C GLU A 58 8.65 -7.64 15.89
N ASP A 59 9.72 -7.18 15.22
CA ASP A 59 9.73 -6.69 13.82
C ASP A 59 9.37 -7.74 12.76
N SER A 60 9.21 -9.01 13.14
CA SER A 60 9.10 -10.13 12.19
C SER A 60 7.79 -10.20 11.41
N LEU A 61 6.74 -9.50 11.85
CA LEU A 61 5.38 -9.62 11.31
C LEU A 61 4.77 -8.31 10.78
N ASP A 62 5.53 -7.23 10.63
CA ASP A 62 4.96 -5.90 10.32
C ASP A 62 3.93 -5.44 11.40
N GLU A 63 4.08 -5.88 12.65
CA GLU A 63 3.11 -5.69 13.74
C GLU A 63 3.34 -4.44 14.61
N LYS A 64 4.40 -3.66 14.34
CA LYS A 64 4.62 -2.41 15.06
C LYS A 64 3.53 -1.42 14.71
N GLU A 65 2.96 -0.78 15.73
CA GLU A 65 2.08 0.36 15.53
C GLU A 65 2.85 1.45 14.79
N THR A 66 2.34 1.80 13.62
CA THR A 66 2.88 2.88 12.79
C THR A 66 1.87 4.01 12.74
N LYS A 67 2.35 5.25 12.87
CA LYS A 67 1.58 6.44 12.56
C LYS A 67 1.97 6.94 11.18
N THR A 68 0.96 7.31 10.39
CA THR A 68 1.17 7.88 9.06
C THR A 68 1.31 9.40 9.17
N ILE A 69 2.54 9.91 9.15
CA ILE A 69 2.90 11.34 9.24
C ILE A 69 2.84 12.06 7.89
N HIS A 70 2.99 11.33 6.78
CA HIS A 70 2.86 11.84 5.40
C HIS A 70 2.11 10.81 4.53
N PRO A 71 1.47 11.22 3.41
CA PRO A 71 0.72 10.28 2.57
C PRO A 71 1.60 9.15 2.01
N ASN A 72 1.21 7.91 2.28
CA ASN A 72 1.81 6.74 1.66
C ASN A 72 1.23 6.53 0.26
N ARG A 73 2.03 6.06 -0.69
CA ARG A 73 1.55 5.81 -2.07
C ARG A 73 2.19 4.59 -2.72
N VAL A 74 1.42 3.97 -3.60
CA VAL A 74 1.83 2.89 -4.49
C VAL A 74 1.44 3.27 -5.91
N VAL A 75 2.42 3.39 -6.79
CA VAL A 75 2.23 3.53 -8.24
C VAL A 75 2.46 2.16 -8.87
N PHE A 76 1.51 1.69 -9.67
CA PHE A 76 1.57 0.41 -10.37
C PHE A 76 1.15 0.57 -11.83
N ARG A 77 1.58 -0.34 -12.69
CA ARG A 77 1.38 -0.26 -14.14
C ARG A 77 0.79 -1.56 -14.67
N GLU A 78 -0.22 -1.45 -15.52
CA GLU A 78 -0.72 -2.57 -16.31
C GLU A 78 0.35 -3.01 -17.31
N ASP A 79 0.68 -4.30 -17.35
CA ASP A 79 1.74 -4.83 -18.23
C ASP A 79 1.32 -4.81 -19.71
N ASP A 80 0.02 -4.98 -20.00
CA ASP A 80 -0.53 -5.05 -21.36
C ASP A 80 -0.67 -3.66 -22.02
N SER A 81 -1.23 -2.70 -21.29
CA SER A 81 -1.56 -1.37 -21.79
C SER A 81 -0.48 -0.33 -21.48
N GLY A 82 0.46 -0.64 -20.59
CA GLY A 82 1.47 0.30 -20.08
C GLY A 82 0.89 1.43 -19.22
N LYS A 83 -0.42 1.39 -18.92
CA LYS A 83 -1.12 2.43 -18.18
C LYS A 83 -0.75 2.40 -16.71
N ALA A 84 -0.40 3.56 -16.16
CA ALA A 84 -0.06 3.72 -14.74
C ALA A 84 -1.27 4.16 -13.90
N HIS A 85 -1.29 3.69 -12.66
CA HIS A 85 -2.31 3.92 -11.65
C HIS A 85 -1.65 4.19 -10.30
N THR A 86 -2.37 4.88 -9.42
CA THR A 86 -1.86 5.23 -8.09
C THR A 86 -2.90 4.89 -7.02
N ILE A 87 -2.46 4.24 -5.94
CA ILE A 87 -3.20 4.17 -4.69
C ILE A 87 -2.44 5.03 -3.67
N PHE A 88 -3.13 5.87 -2.92
CA PHE A 88 -2.54 6.66 -1.86
C PHE A 88 -3.38 6.61 -0.59
N ALA A 89 -2.71 6.66 0.56
CA ALA A 89 -3.30 6.71 1.89
C ALA A 89 -2.76 7.97 2.59
N PRO A 90 -3.53 9.07 2.65
CA PRO A 90 -3.14 10.25 3.42
C PRO A 90 -3.06 9.93 4.92
N GLY A 91 -2.26 10.69 5.65
CA GLY A 91 -2.36 10.76 7.11
C GLY A 91 -3.78 11.23 7.46
N GLY A 92 -4.43 10.56 8.42
CA GLY A 92 -5.71 11.03 8.94
C GLY A 92 -5.52 12.34 9.71
N ASP A 93 -6.62 13.07 9.90
CA ASP A 93 -6.69 14.22 10.82
C ASP A 93 -6.78 13.71 12.28
#